data_AF-A0A0F9AMR3-F1
#
_entry.id   AF-A0A0F9AMR3-F1
#
_cell.length_a   1.000
_cell.length_b   1.000
_cell.length_c   1.000
_cell.angle_alpha   90.00
_cell.angle_beta   90.00
_cell.angle_gamma   90.00
#
_symmetry.space_group_name_H-M   'P 1'
#
loop_
_entity.id
_entity.type
_entity.pdbx_description
1 polymer ?
#
loop_
_entity_poly.entity_id
_entity_poly.type
_entity_poly.pdbx_seq_one_letter_code
_entity_poly.pdbx_strand_id
1 'polypeptide(L)'
;WYTTWWIDRDGLVTQQNTPTTASNLGPGTGIFKQKSGVDLQFKSLRAFYPLSIREQTNTIDFHTGAERNTYSVLTPAVSSGGTGGIENIISNAGKVGVDFPFKAIEAGPFTVVTDTGNTLRIESTSQVVEFYGIVVQHSDETAVFPGVHILKVNPDSFYLTKQIRTNEVLLNSRGDNLSREEFVAIAGDDMVGQLLMHDGTAAAPSIAFTNETDTGLRRRAANDFAFVTSGVDRLRIQDSLLVSSVPFHTADSTAALPGYTFANDPNTGIFQKVAGDDSIAFSTGGSYAGSFENEGFLTNRVTAGRGEFYEQLLIGPGTAANPSVVFKNALDTGIYLFSTSTIRFRAGGVTPLHIASNVVRVFFPINLPDATASAPSIAMTSDGNTG
;
A
#
# COMPACT_ATOMS: atom_id res chain seq x y z
N TRP A 1 57.73 91.04 76.71
CA TRP A 1 58.12 92.45 76.46
C TRP A 1 59.34 92.73 77.31
N TYR A 2 60.53 92.81 76.73
CA TYR A 2 61.70 93.32 77.46
C TYR A 2 62.02 94.70 76.89
N THR A 3 61.82 95.71 77.72
CA THR A 3 62.28 97.07 77.46
C THR A 3 63.80 97.05 77.53
N THR A 4 64.46 97.34 76.41
CA THR A 4 65.91 97.53 76.39
C THR A 4 66.18 99.01 76.58
N TRP A 5 67.00 99.32 77.58
CA TRP A 5 67.41 100.66 77.92
C TRP A 5 68.83 100.85 77.40
N TRP A 6 69.06 101.91 76.63
CA TRP A 6 70.40 102.28 76.17
C TRP A 6 70.75 103.63 76.78
N ILE A 7 72.01 103.77 77.20
CA ILE A 7 72.60 105.02 77.67
C ILE A 7 73.42 105.57 76.51
N ASP A 8 73.13 106.78 76.05
CA ASP A 8 73.95 107.48 75.07
C ASP A 8 75.21 108.11 75.70
N ARG A 9 76.13 108.63 74.88
CA ARG A 9 77.48 109.07 75.32
C ARG A 9 77.44 110.28 76.27
N ASP A 10 76.29 110.91 76.45
CA ASP A 10 76.03 112.03 77.35
C ASP A 10 75.15 111.66 78.58
N GLY A 11 74.84 110.37 78.78
CA GLY A 11 74.20 109.86 80.00
C GLY A 11 72.66 109.88 80.02
N LEU A 12 72.00 110.13 78.88
CA LEU A 12 70.55 110.11 78.77
C LEU A 12 70.05 108.69 78.46
N VAL A 13 69.02 108.26 79.19
CA VAL A 13 68.36 106.97 78.98
C VAL A 13 67.08 107.18 78.18
N THR A 14 67.07 106.78 76.91
CA THR A 14 65.86 106.79 76.08
C THR A 14 65.24 105.40 75.96
N GLN A 15 63.93 105.32 76.23
CA GLN A 15 63.14 104.10 76.10
C GLN A 15 62.85 103.81 74.63
N GLN A 16 63.35 102.68 74.12
CA GLN A 16 62.96 102.21 72.79
C GLN A 16 61.84 101.17 72.93
N ASN A 17 60.61 101.55 72.58
CA ASN A 17 59.52 100.60 72.39
C ASN A 17 59.69 99.99 70.99
N THR A 18 60.03 98.71 70.89
CA THR A 18 60.07 98.02 69.59
C THR A 18 58.65 97.89 69.04
N PRO A 19 58.29 98.54 67.92
CA PRO A 19 56.94 98.45 67.37
C PRO A 19 56.71 97.03 66.86
N THR A 20 55.64 96.35 67.31
CA THR A 20 55.17 95.13 66.64
C THR A 20 54.40 95.55 65.39
N THR A 21 55.01 95.35 64.23
CA THR A 21 54.42 95.63 62.92
C THR A 21 53.90 94.34 62.29
N ALA A 22 52.80 94.44 61.56
CA ALA A 22 52.33 93.40 60.65
C ALA A 22 51.90 94.08 59.35
N SER A 23 52.33 93.51 58.24
CA SER A 23 52.10 94.05 56.90
C SER A 23 51.68 92.93 55.98
N ASN A 24 50.71 93.18 55.11
CA ASN A 24 50.45 92.29 53.98
C ASN A 24 51.49 92.62 52.90
N LEU A 25 52.34 91.66 52.57
CA LEU A 25 53.39 91.82 51.56
C LEU A 25 52.98 91.14 50.25
N GLY A 26 53.05 91.88 49.14
CA GLY A 26 52.68 91.40 47.80
C GLY A 26 51.27 91.82 47.33
N PRO A 27 50.96 91.65 46.03
CA PRO A 27 49.64 91.98 45.46
C PRO A 27 48.59 90.94 45.87
N GLY A 28 47.36 91.39 46.16
CA GLY A 28 46.23 90.52 46.53
C GLY A 28 45.48 91.00 47.77
N THR A 29 44.46 90.26 48.17
CA THR A 29 43.72 90.57 49.41
C THR A 29 44.48 90.01 50.60
N GLY A 30 45.10 90.90 51.37
CA GLY A 30 45.85 90.52 52.56
C GLY A 30 45.01 89.96 53.72
N ILE A 31 45.65 89.16 54.57
CA ILE A 31 45.04 88.51 55.75
C ILE A 31 45.18 89.34 57.01
N PHE A 32 46.21 90.18 57.14
CA PHE A 32 46.29 91.13 58.25
C PHE A 32 45.20 92.19 58.10
N LYS A 33 44.42 92.41 59.17
CA LYS A 33 43.30 93.35 59.18
C LYS A 33 43.71 94.69 59.78
N GLN A 34 44.16 94.68 61.04
CA GLN A 34 44.54 95.89 61.79
C GLN A 34 45.33 95.53 63.06
N LYS A 35 45.95 96.54 63.68
CA LYS A 35 46.47 96.46 65.05
C LYS A 35 45.54 97.22 65.99
N SER A 36 45.14 96.59 67.09
CA SER A 36 44.34 97.22 68.14
C SER A 36 45.06 97.05 69.49
N GLY A 37 45.63 98.13 70.01
CA GLY A 37 46.49 98.06 71.21
C GLY A 37 47.65 97.08 71.00
N VAL A 38 47.73 96.03 71.82
CA VAL A 38 48.75 94.97 71.72
C VAL A 38 48.38 93.82 70.79
N ASP A 39 47.13 93.75 70.31
CA ASP A 39 46.60 92.66 69.49
C ASP A 39 46.80 92.90 67.99
N LEU A 40 47.28 91.88 67.27
CA LEU A 40 47.43 91.87 65.81
C LEU A 40 46.30 91.04 65.22
N GLN A 41 45.31 91.69 64.64
CA GLN A 41 44.10 91.04 64.18
C GLN A 41 44.21 90.61 62.72
N PHE A 42 43.90 89.36 62.43
CA PHE A 42 43.86 88.77 61.10
C PHE A 42 42.42 88.46 60.67
N LYS A 43 42.16 88.47 59.36
CA LYS A 43 40.91 87.97 58.77
C LYS A 43 40.88 86.46 58.94
N SER A 44 39.72 85.92 59.32
CA SER A 44 39.50 84.48 59.34
C SER A 44 39.58 83.91 57.93
N LEU A 45 40.22 82.76 57.78
CA LEU A 45 40.21 82.00 56.55
C LEU A 45 38.95 81.12 56.51
N ARG A 46 38.22 81.15 55.38
CA ARG A 46 37.02 80.35 55.19
C ARG A 46 37.17 79.50 53.94
N ALA A 47 36.86 78.22 54.06
CA ALA A 47 36.91 77.26 52.94
C ALA A 47 35.49 76.84 52.53
N PHE A 48 35.33 76.47 51.26
CA PHE A 48 34.12 75.83 50.73
C PHE A 48 34.53 74.54 50.03
N TYR A 49 33.67 73.51 50.13
CA TYR A 49 33.91 72.22 49.49
C TYR A 49 34.22 72.41 47.98
N PRO A 50 35.24 71.71 47.43
CA PRO A 50 36.01 70.62 48.04
C PRO A 50 37.20 71.04 48.89
N LEU A 51 37.53 72.33 49.01
CA LEU A 51 38.62 72.78 49.86
C LEU A 51 38.17 72.84 51.33
N SER A 52 38.98 72.28 52.23
CA SER A 52 38.81 72.39 53.68
C SER A 52 40.12 72.92 54.28
N ILE A 53 39.99 73.75 55.31
CA ILE A 53 41.11 74.30 56.06
C ILE A 53 41.10 73.64 57.43
N ARG A 54 42.26 73.12 57.86
CA ARG A 54 42.44 72.49 59.16
C ARG A 54 43.57 73.20 59.89
N GLU A 55 43.29 73.65 61.11
CA GLU A 55 44.33 74.18 62.00
C GLU A 55 45.08 73.03 62.66
N GLN A 56 46.40 73.15 62.70
CA GLN A 56 47.29 72.34 63.51
C GLN A 56 48.01 73.22 64.54
N THR A 57 48.80 72.61 65.43
CA THR A 57 49.51 73.32 66.51
C THR A 57 50.40 74.46 66.00
N ASN A 58 51.05 74.28 64.85
CA ASN A 58 51.98 75.27 64.27
C ASN A 58 51.77 75.55 62.78
N THR A 59 50.78 74.91 62.13
CA THR A 59 50.50 75.08 60.69
C THR A 59 49.00 75.22 60.44
N ILE A 60 48.66 75.80 59.30
CA ILE A 60 47.31 75.75 58.73
C ILE A 60 47.42 74.94 57.45
N ASP A 61 46.73 73.81 57.41
CA ASP A 61 46.77 72.92 56.26
C ASP A 61 45.54 73.15 55.37
N PHE A 62 45.79 73.16 54.06
CA PHE A 62 44.75 73.22 53.03
C PHE A 62 44.58 71.83 52.42
N HIS A 63 43.40 71.23 52.60
CA HIS A 63 43.05 69.91 52.08
C HIS A 63 41.98 70.02 51.01
N THR A 64 42.09 69.27 49.91
CA THR A 64 40.98 69.08 48.96
C THR A 64 40.34 67.71 49.17
N GLY A 65 39.03 67.68 49.36
CA GLY A 65 38.20 66.47 49.42
C GLY A 65 37.52 66.15 48.08
N ALA A 66 38.02 66.70 46.97
CA ALA A 66 37.63 66.25 45.65
C ALA A 66 38.14 64.81 45.52
N GLU A 67 37.23 63.86 45.32
CA GLU A 67 37.61 62.46 45.22
C GLU A 67 38.64 62.29 44.10
N ARG A 68 39.81 61.73 44.43
CA ARG A 68 40.65 61.10 43.41
C ARG A 68 39.76 60.06 42.76
N ASN A 69 39.55 60.14 41.45
CA ASN A 69 38.69 59.24 40.71
C ASN A 69 39.15 57.78 40.97
N THR A 70 38.54 57.11 41.95
CA THR A 70 39.10 55.91 42.58
C THR A 70 38.55 54.71 41.82
N TYR A 71 39.43 53.99 41.12
CA TYR A 71 39.06 52.77 40.44
C TYR A 71 38.67 51.70 41.47
N SER A 72 37.41 51.30 41.49
CA SER A 72 36.93 50.16 42.28
C SER A 72 36.50 49.04 41.34
N VAL A 73 37.13 47.88 41.49
CA VAL A 73 36.68 46.65 40.84
C VAL A 73 35.50 46.13 41.64
N LEU A 74 34.30 46.11 41.06
CA LEU A 74 33.20 45.31 41.59
C LEU A 74 33.53 43.83 41.31
N THR A 75 34.21 43.17 42.24
CA THR A 75 34.37 41.72 42.14
C THR A 75 33.02 41.04 42.43
N PRO A 76 32.82 39.85 41.86
CA PRO A 76 32.69 38.70 42.72
C PRO A 76 33.82 37.71 42.45
N ALA A 77 34.35 37.17 43.53
CA ALA A 77 35.27 36.04 43.54
C ALA A 77 34.68 34.85 42.77
N VAL A 78 35.42 34.29 41.80
CA VAL A 78 35.83 32.87 41.81
C VAL A 78 37.11 32.72 40.97
N SER A 79 38.19 32.33 41.62
CA SER A 79 39.33 31.67 41.00
C SER A 79 39.08 30.16 41.02
N SER A 80 39.09 29.49 39.86
CA SER A 80 39.76 28.19 39.62
C SER A 80 39.15 27.45 38.40
N GLY A 81 39.97 27.24 37.37
CA GLY A 81 39.90 26.01 36.57
C GLY A 81 39.15 25.98 35.23
N GLY A 82 38.67 27.10 34.67
CA GLY A 82 38.03 27.11 33.34
C GLY A 82 38.53 28.25 32.46
N THR A 83 38.82 27.97 31.19
CA THR A 83 39.39 28.88 30.16
C THR A 83 38.47 30.07 29.77
N GLY A 84 37.49 30.42 30.60
CA GLY A 84 36.59 31.56 30.44
C GLY A 84 36.73 32.54 31.59
N GLY A 85 37.95 33.02 31.83
CA GLY A 85 38.23 34.04 32.84
C GLY A 85 37.72 35.39 32.36
N ILE A 86 36.82 36.02 33.12
CA ILE A 86 36.45 37.42 32.90
C ILE A 86 37.73 38.24 33.08
N GLU A 87 38.26 38.77 31.98
CA GLU A 87 39.40 39.67 32.03
C GLU A 87 38.95 41.08 32.41
N ASN A 88 39.69 41.72 33.31
CA ASN A 88 39.45 43.11 33.67
C ASN A 88 39.57 44.03 32.44
N ILE A 89 38.56 44.88 32.20
CA ILE A 89 38.47 45.80 31.06
C ILE A 89 39.50 46.95 31.20
N ILE A 90 39.85 47.34 32.43
CA ILE A 90 40.96 48.28 32.66
C ILE A 90 42.26 47.47 32.71
N SER A 91 43.28 47.93 31.99
CA SER A 91 44.57 47.26 31.98
C SER A 91 45.18 47.19 33.38
N ASN A 92 45.92 46.12 33.65
CA ASN A 92 46.59 45.91 34.94
C ASN A 92 47.74 46.91 35.20
N ALA A 93 48.04 47.80 34.24
CA ALA A 93 49.08 48.82 34.35
C ALA A 93 48.70 49.99 35.26
N GLY A 94 47.46 50.04 35.77
CA GLY A 94 46.97 51.12 36.61
C GLY A 94 46.79 52.43 35.84
N LYS A 95 46.33 53.48 36.52
CA LYS A 95 46.16 54.81 35.91
C LYS A 95 47.52 55.36 35.48
N VAL A 96 47.64 55.81 34.23
CA VAL A 96 48.81 56.54 33.75
C VAL A 96 48.42 58.00 33.60
N GLY A 97 48.92 58.86 34.50
CA GLY A 97 48.62 60.30 34.44
C GLY A 97 47.12 60.61 34.62
N VAL A 98 46.52 61.29 33.65
CA VAL A 98 45.09 61.67 33.63
C VAL A 98 44.18 60.66 32.92
N ASP A 99 44.74 59.67 32.22
CA ASP A 99 43.97 58.73 31.39
C ASP A 99 43.58 57.46 32.17
N PHE A 100 42.55 56.77 31.71
CA PHE A 100 42.17 55.42 32.18
C PHE A 100 42.45 54.42 31.04
N PRO A 101 43.49 53.57 31.16
CA PRO A 101 43.86 52.68 30.08
C PRO A 101 42.92 51.48 30.01
N PHE A 102 41.99 51.49 29.05
CA PHE A 102 41.17 50.34 28.68
C PHE A 102 42.00 49.32 27.88
N LYS A 103 41.75 48.02 28.06
CA LYS A 103 42.32 46.98 27.19
C LYS A 103 41.76 47.09 25.78
N ALA A 104 42.57 46.78 24.77
CA ALA A 104 42.08 46.60 23.40
C ALA A 104 41.15 45.38 23.33
N ILE A 105 40.13 45.43 22.48
CA ILE A 105 39.24 44.31 22.20
C ILE A 105 39.67 43.70 20.86
N GLU A 106 40.12 42.46 20.89
CA GLU A 106 40.56 41.72 19.70
C GLU A 106 39.46 40.78 19.21
N ALA A 107 39.22 40.75 17.90
CA ALA A 107 38.24 39.86 17.29
C ALA A 107 38.79 38.42 17.21
N GLY A 108 37.99 37.44 17.61
CA GLY A 108 38.33 36.02 17.49
C GLY A 108 37.89 35.42 16.15
N PRO A 109 38.15 34.12 15.90
CA PRO A 109 37.86 33.47 14.62
C PRO A 109 36.40 33.51 14.15
N PHE A 110 35.45 33.78 15.06
CA PHE A 110 34.01 33.79 14.77
C PHE A 110 33.30 35.06 15.22
N THR A 111 34.05 36.13 15.45
CA THR A 111 33.50 37.42 15.83
C THR A 111 34.08 38.53 14.97
N VAL A 112 33.27 39.53 14.69
CA VAL A 112 33.72 40.81 14.10
C VAL A 112 33.46 41.88 15.14
N VAL A 113 34.47 42.73 15.34
CA VAL A 113 34.39 43.90 16.19
C VAL A 113 34.48 45.12 15.28
N THR A 114 33.48 45.99 15.32
CA THR A 114 33.41 47.19 14.49
C THR A 114 33.23 48.43 15.36
N ASP A 115 34.13 49.38 15.21
CA ASP A 115 33.99 50.72 15.79
C ASP A 115 33.05 51.56 14.92
N THR A 116 31.98 52.04 15.54
CA THR A 116 30.96 52.88 14.89
C THR A 116 30.91 54.27 15.53
N GLY A 117 32.06 54.76 15.99
CA GLY A 117 32.27 56.08 16.58
C GLY A 117 31.82 56.14 18.04
N ASN A 118 30.51 56.16 18.27
CA ASN A 118 29.97 56.24 19.64
C ASN A 118 29.63 54.86 20.23
N THR A 119 29.68 53.79 19.44
CA THR A 119 29.38 52.43 19.87
C THR A 119 30.41 51.44 19.34
N LEU A 120 30.71 50.41 20.14
CA LEU A 120 31.45 49.25 19.71
C LEU A 120 30.46 48.11 19.43
N ARG A 121 30.37 47.67 18.18
CA ARG A 121 29.49 46.57 17.75
C ARG A 121 30.30 45.28 17.72
N ILE A 122 29.83 44.24 18.41
CA ILE A 122 30.43 42.90 18.39
C ILE A 122 29.39 41.95 17.83
N GLU A 123 29.71 41.29 16.71
CA GLU A 123 28.82 40.38 16.01
C GLU A 123 29.45 38.99 15.90
N SER A 124 28.61 37.96 15.94
CA SER A 124 29.06 36.62 15.54
C SER A 124 29.11 36.53 14.01
N THR A 125 30.13 35.88 13.47
CA THR A 125 30.22 35.56 12.04
C THR A 125 29.60 34.20 11.69
N SER A 126 29.00 33.50 12.66
CA SER A 126 28.38 32.21 12.41
C SER A 126 27.08 32.39 11.62
N GLN A 127 27.11 32.09 10.32
CA GLN A 127 25.89 31.90 9.54
C GLN A 127 25.23 30.59 9.97
N VAL A 128 24.01 30.66 10.48
CA VAL A 128 23.12 29.49 10.54
C VAL A 128 22.81 29.11 9.10
N VAL A 129 23.43 28.05 8.58
CA VAL A 129 23.01 27.46 7.31
C VAL A 129 21.71 26.74 7.60
N GLU A 130 20.59 27.45 7.47
CA GLU A 130 19.27 26.82 7.43
C GLU A 130 19.21 25.93 6.19
N PHE A 131 18.71 24.71 6.37
CA PHE A 131 18.54 23.76 5.28
C PHE A 131 17.49 24.30 4.31
N TYR A 132 17.90 24.82 3.15
CA TYR A 132 17.02 25.47 2.15
C TYR A 132 16.06 24.52 1.39
N GLY A 133 15.80 23.34 1.94
CA GLY A 133 14.94 22.33 1.33
C GLY A 133 15.69 21.41 0.37
N ILE A 134 15.01 20.33 -0.03
CA ILE A 134 15.51 19.34 -0.98
C ILE A 134 15.19 19.84 -2.38
N VAL A 135 16.20 20.12 -3.20
CA VAL A 135 16.02 20.32 -4.65
C VAL A 135 15.83 18.94 -5.27
N VAL A 136 14.59 18.58 -5.58
CA VAL A 136 14.30 17.37 -6.36
C VAL A 136 14.48 17.72 -7.83
N GLN A 137 15.63 17.36 -8.41
CA GLN A 137 15.82 17.42 -9.84
C GLN A 137 15.06 16.24 -10.47
N HIS A 138 13.99 16.51 -11.21
CA HIS A 138 13.29 15.47 -11.98
C HIS A 138 13.88 15.43 -13.40
N SER A 139 14.23 14.24 -13.89
CA SER A 139 14.89 14.02 -15.18
C SER A 139 13.92 13.68 -16.32
N ASP A 140 12.62 13.68 -16.07
CA ASP A 140 11.60 13.36 -17.05
C ASP A 140 10.41 14.33 -16.99
N GLU A 141 9.95 14.73 -18.17
CA GLU A 141 8.95 15.76 -18.41
C GLU A 141 7.53 15.22 -18.12
N THR A 142 6.70 16.02 -17.44
CA THR A 142 5.31 16.37 -17.85
C THR A 142 4.53 17.16 -16.78
N ALA A 143 4.97 17.23 -15.52
CA ALA A 143 4.32 18.06 -14.51
C ALA A 143 5.30 19.07 -13.90
N VAL A 144 5.33 20.29 -14.46
CA VAL A 144 5.98 21.43 -13.82
C VAL A 144 5.01 21.98 -12.78
N PHE A 145 5.32 21.85 -11.49
CA PHE A 145 4.65 22.59 -10.43
C PHE A 145 5.48 23.84 -10.08
N PRO A 146 5.36 24.95 -10.84
CA PRO A 146 6.12 26.15 -10.55
C PRO A 146 5.75 26.68 -9.16
N GLY A 147 6.76 26.97 -8.33
CA GLY A 147 6.60 27.55 -6.99
C GLY A 147 6.41 26.54 -5.84
N VAL A 148 6.59 25.23 -6.07
CA VAL A 148 6.60 24.25 -4.97
C VAL A 148 7.97 24.23 -4.31
N HIS A 149 8.07 24.94 -3.18
CA HIS A 149 9.27 24.95 -2.33
C HIS A 149 9.21 23.91 -1.20
N ILE A 150 8.06 23.24 -1.00
CA ILE A 150 7.81 22.39 0.15
C ILE A 150 7.29 21.02 -0.31
N LEU A 151 8.08 19.98 -0.06
CA LEU A 151 7.64 18.60 -0.14
C LEU A 151 7.01 18.19 1.20
N LYS A 152 5.69 18.02 1.24
CA LYS A 152 4.98 17.46 2.40
C LYS A 152 4.84 15.95 2.21
N VAL A 153 5.38 15.17 3.14
CA VAL A 153 5.23 13.70 3.16
C VAL A 153 4.37 13.29 4.34
N ASN A 154 3.53 12.27 4.17
CA ASN A 154 2.76 11.70 5.28
C ASN A 154 3.71 10.89 6.19
N PRO A 155 3.84 11.24 7.48
CA PRO A 155 4.73 10.52 8.40
C PRO A 155 4.32 9.06 8.66
N ASP A 156 3.06 8.71 8.39
CA ASP A 156 2.56 7.34 8.49
C ASP A 156 2.96 6.50 7.26
N SER A 157 3.23 7.14 6.13
CA SER A 157 3.59 6.48 4.86
C SER A 157 5.08 6.59 4.54
N PHE A 158 5.81 7.52 5.16
CA PHE A 158 7.23 7.72 4.92
C PHE A 158 8.00 8.00 6.21
N TYR A 159 9.26 7.58 6.26
CA TYR A 159 10.18 7.82 7.36
C TYR A 159 11.57 8.18 6.87
N LEU A 160 12.30 8.95 7.68
CA LEU A 160 13.68 9.31 7.38
C LEU A 160 14.65 8.37 8.10
N THR A 161 15.71 7.95 7.42
CA THR A 161 16.86 7.30 8.07
C THR A 161 18.16 8.05 7.78
N LYS A 162 18.99 8.18 8.81
CA LYS A 162 20.36 8.67 8.65
C LYS A 162 21.23 7.54 8.11
N GLN A 163 21.95 7.79 7.03
CA GLN A 163 23.03 6.88 6.63
C GLN A 163 24.24 7.08 7.54
N ILE A 164 24.77 5.99 8.09
CA ILE A 164 25.82 6.05 9.12
C ILE A 164 27.18 6.44 8.51
N ARG A 165 27.33 6.29 7.19
CA ARG A 165 28.61 6.46 6.47
C ARG A 165 28.63 7.63 5.49
N THR A 166 27.52 8.33 5.32
CA THR A 166 27.41 9.52 4.47
C THR A 166 26.71 10.63 5.25
N ASN A 167 26.93 11.89 4.89
CA ASN A 167 26.15 13.02 5.41
C ASN A 167 24.77 13.09 4.71
N GLU A 168 24.13 11.94 4.53
CA GLU A 168 22.89 11.79 3.77
C GLU A 168 21.75 11.31 4.67
N VAL A 169 20.55 11.82 4.39
CA VAL A 169 19.30 11.38 5.01
C VAL A 169 18.42 10.83 3.90
N LEU A 170 18.08 9.55 4.01
CA LEU A 170 17.20 8.87 3.05
C LEU A 170 15.74 9.03 3.46
N LEU A 171 14.87 9.29 2.49
CA LEU A 171 13.42 9.19 2.64
C LEU A 171 12.96 7.81 2.18
N ASN A 172 12.49 7.00 3.13
CA ASN A 172 12.00 5.65 2.88
C ASN A 172 10.47 5.61 3.01
N SER A 173 9.79 4.76 2.25
CA SER A 173 8.38 4.44 2.48
C SER A 173 8.24 3.50 3.69
N ARG A 174 7.23 3.72 4.54
CA ARG A 174 6.82 2.74 5.55
C ARG A 174 5.94 1.68 4.88
N GLY A 175 6.28 0.40 5.05
CA GLY A 175 5.55 -0.72 4.44
C GLY A 175 6.12 -1.14 3.09
N ASP A 176 5.88 -2.41 2.74
CA ASP A 176 6.34 -3.01 1.50
C ASP A 176 5.65 -2.34 0.30
N ASN A 177 6.45 -1.62 -0.47
CA ASN A 177 6.23 -1.12 -1.83
C ASN A 177 5.17 -0.02 -2.04
N LEU A 178 5.63 1.08 -2.64
CA LEU A 178 4.81 2.08 -3.34
C LEU A 178 4.10 1.52 -4.59
N SER A 179 4.15 0.21 -4.84
CA SER A 179 3.35 -0.44 -5.87
C SER A 179 1.94 -0.63 -5.32
N ARG A 180 1.05 0.26 -5.75
CA ARG A 180 -0.40 0.10 -5.64
C ARG A 180 -0.78 -1.37 -5.88
N GLU A 181 -1.48 -1.93 -4.89
CA GLU A 181 -2.06 -3.27 -4.83
C GLU A 181 -2.39 -3.89 -6.20
N GLU A 182 -1.52 -4.76 -6.71
CA GLU A 182 -1.87 -5.73 -7.74
C GLU A 182 -0.87 -6.89 -7.63
N PHE A 183 -1.34 -8.06 -7.19
CA PHE A 183 -0.47 -9.17 -6.77
C PHE A 183 0.27 -9.90 -7.92
N VAL A 184 0.19 -9.38 -9.15
CA VAL A 184 1.01 -9.76 -10.31
C VAL A 184 1.20 -8.49 -11.14
N ALA A 185 2.08 -7.59 -10.69
CA ALA A 185 2.25 -6.28 -11.33
C ALA A 185 3.10 -6.35 -12.60
N ILE A 186 3.87 -7.44 -12.77
CA ILE A 186 4.79 -7.63 -13.90
C ILE A 186 4.66 -9.07 -14.44
N ALA A 187 4.84 -9.23 -15.76
CA ALA A 187 4.89 -10.54 -16.38
C ALA A 187 6.00 -11.41 -15.75
N GLY A 188 5.62 -12.57 -15.24
CA GLY A 188 6.54 -13.51 -14.59
C GLY A 188 6.52 -13.51 -13.06
N ASP A 189 5.69 -12.68 -12.42
CA ASP A 189 5.46 -12.80 -10.98
C ASP A 189 4.70 -14.09 -10.63
N ASP A 190 5.08 -14.72 -9.51
CA ASP A 190 4.43 -15.91 -8.97
C ASP A 190 3.45 -15.52 -7.84
N MET A 191 2.18 -15.92 -7.98
CA MET A 191 1.21 -15.82 -6.89
C MET A 191 1.55 -16.84 -5.79
N VAL A 192 2.20 -16.39 -4.71
CA VAL A 192 2.56 -17.22 -3.54
C VAL A 192 1.38 -17.49 -2.57
N GLY A 193 0.17 -17.00 -2.89
CA GLY A 193 -1.03 -17.17 -2.07
C GLY A 193 -2.32 -17.30 -2.89
N GLN A 194 -3.45 -17.47 -2.19
CA GLN A 194 -4.76 -17.55 -2.84
C GLN A 194 -5.16 -16.18 -3.42
N LEU A 195 -5.63 -16.19 -4.66
CA LEU A 195 -6.25 -15.02 -5.28
C LEU A 195 -7.69 -14.88 -4.80
N LEU A 196 -7.94 -13.90 -3.93
CA LEU A 196 -9.27 -13.57 -3.43
C LEU A 196 -9.90 -12.48 -4.29
N MET A 197 -11.13 -12.70 -4.73
CA MET A 197 -11.88 -11.76 -5.57
C MET A 197 -13.28 -11.55 -5.04
N HIS A 198 -13.87 -10.41 -5.41
CA HIS A 198 -15.28 -10.13 -5.18
C HIS A 198 -16.18 -11.14 -5.92
N ASP A 199 -17.45 -11.25 -5.54
CA ASP A 199 -18.38 -12.19 -6.17
C ASP A 199 -18.62 -11.88 -7.67
N GLY A 200 -18.69 -10.60 -8.02
CA GLY A 200 -18.99 -10.14 -9.37
C GLY A 200 -20.47 -10.30 -9.75
N THR A 201 -20.88 -9.64 -10.83
CA THR A 201 -22.20 -9.77 -11.43
C THR A 201 -22.09 -10.42 -12.80
N ALA A 202 -23.21 -10.81 -13.42
CA ALA A 202 -23.15 -11.28 -14.81
C ALA A 202 -22.69 -10.16 -15.75
N ALA A 203 -23.12 -8.92 -15.54
CA ALA A 203 -22.68 -7.77 -16.36
C ALA A 203 -21.24 -7.31 -16.06
N ALA A 204 -20.67 -7.71 -14.92
CA ALA A 204 -19.31 -7.38 -14.51
C ALA A 204 -18.74 -8.54 -13.68
N PRO A 205 -18.24 -9.61 -14.32
CA PRO A 205 -17.60 -10.74 -13.66
C PRO A 205 -16.37 -10.28 -12.85
N SER A 206 -15.99 -11.04 -11.81
CA SER A 206 -14.87 -10.65 -10.96
C SER A 206 -13.50 -10.89 -11.61
N ILE A 207 -13.43 -11.89 -12.50
CA ILE A 207 -12.37 -12.01 -13.50
C ILE A 207 -12.98 -11.62 -14.82
N ALA A 208 -12.45 -10.59 -15.47
CA ALA A 208 -12.91 -10.16 -16.79
C ALA A 208 -11.71 -9.77 -17.67
N PHE A 209 -11.96 -9.61 -18.97
CA PHE A 209 -10.93 -9.20 -19.93
C PHE A 209 -11.11 -7.70 -20.26
N THR A 210 -10.01 -6.97 -20.40
CA THR A 210 -10.03 -5.51 -20.58
C THR A 210 -10.90 -5.03 -21.75
N ASN A 211 -10.98 -5.84 -22.82
CA ASN A 211 -11.77 -5.52 -24.02
C ASN A 211 -13.14 -6.22 -24.04
N GLU A 212 -13.43 -7.11 -23.10
CA GLU A 212 -14.65 -7.91 -23.00
C GLU A 212 -15.07 -7.98 -21.52
N THR A 213 -15.46 -6.82 -20.97
CA THR A 213 -15.65 -6.66 -19.51
C THR A 213 -16.87 -7.39 -18.94
N ASP A 214 -17.71 -7.94 -19.82
CA ASP A 214 -18.89 -8.74 -19.48
C ASP A 214 -18.66 -10.26 -19.68
N THR A 215 -17.41 -10.65 -19.93
CA THR A 215 -16.99 -12.03 -20.18
C THR A 215 -15.91 -12.43 -19.18
N GLY A 216 -16.10 -13.59 -18.53
CA GLY A 216 -15.12 -14.14 -17.59
C GLY A 216 -15.75 -15.02 -16.51
N LEU A 217 -15.30 -14.88 -15.26
CA LEU A 217 -15.66 -15.78 -14.15
C LEU A 217 -16.30 -15.00 -13.00
N ARG A 218 -17.32 -15.59 -12.39
CA ARG A 218 -17.97 -15.01 -11.20
C ARG A 218 -18.45 -16.05 -10.21
N ARG A 219 -18.66 -15.61 -8.97
CA ARG A 219 -19.39 -16.35 -7.94
C ARG A 219 -20.80 -15.75 -7.80
N ARG A 220 -21.83 -16.59 -7.88
CA ARG A 220 -23.24 -16.16 -7.80
C ARG A 220 -23.77 -16.16 -6.37
N ALA A 221 -23.30 -17.14 -5.60
CA ALA A 221 -23.68 -17.42 -4.22
C ALA A 221 -22.65 -18.39 -3.61
N ALA A 222 -22.88 -18.83 -2.37
CA ALA A 222 -22.12 -19.93 -1.78
C ALA A 222 -22.24 -21.19 -2.65
N ASN A 223 -21.09 -21.81 -2.93
CA ASN A 223 -20.97 -23.01 -3.75
C ASN A 223 -21.60 -22.90 -5.15
N ASP A 224 -21.73 -21.68 -5.72
CA ASP A 224 -22.29 -21.46 -7.05
C ASP A 224 -21.33 -20.59 -7.89
N PHE A 225 -20.60 -21.25 -8.79
CA PHE A 225 -19.57 -20.67 -9.66
C PHE A 225 -20.04 -20.65 -11.12
N ALA A 226 -19.75 -19.59 -11.87
CA ALA A 226 -20.21 -19.47 -13.24
C ALA A 226 -19.15 -18.90 -14.21
N PHE A 227 -19.18 -19.44 -15.43
CA PHE A 227 -18.59 -18.85 -16.62
C PHE A 227 -19.62 -17.93 -17.28
N VAL A 228 -19.19 -16.71 -17.57
CA VAL A 228 -20.03 -15.65 -18.12
C VAL A 228 -19.52 -15.27 -19.51
N THR A 229 -20.42 -15.14 -20.47
CA THR A 229 -20.12 -14.49 -21.75
C THR A 229 -21.24 -13.54 -22.13
N SER A 230 -20.87 -12.38 -22.69
CA SER A 230 -21.82 -11.33 -23.10
C SER A 230 -22.81 -10.96 -21.98
N GLY A 231 -22.34 -10.90 -20.73
CA GLY A 231 -23.16 -10.52 -19.59
C GLY A 231 -24.11 -11.60 -19.06
N VAL A 232 -24.01 -12.86 -19.51
CA VAL A 232 -24.94 -13.95 -19.14
C VAL A 232 -24.19 -15.19 -18.64
N ASP A 233 -24.66 -15.79 -17.56
CA ASP A 233 -24.14 -17.07 -17.04
C ASP A 233 -24.37 -18.19 -18.08
N ARG A 234 -23.29 -18.70 -18.69
CA ARG A 234 -23.34 -19.75 -19.72
C ARG A 234 -23.17 -21.16 -19.17
N LEU A 235 -22.19 -21.33 -18.29
CA LEU A 235 -21.94 -22.59 -17.60
C LEU A 235 -21.89 -22.31 -16.11
N ARG A 236 -22.64 -23.08 -15.33
CA ARG A 236 -22.73 -22.94 -13.89
C ARG A 236 -22.43 -24.26 -13.22
N ILE A 237 -21.55 -24.21 -12.22
CA ILE A 237 -21.10 -25.35 -11.45
C ILE A 237 -21.52 -25.10 -9.99
N GLN A 238 -22.40 -25.95 -9.50
CA GLN A 238 -22.82 -25.99 -8.12
C GLN A 238 -22.22 -27.21 -7.41
N ASP A 239 -22.41 -27.29 -6.10
CA ASP A 239 -22.08 -28.49 -5.32
C ASP A 239 -22.88 -29.74 -5.71
N SER A 240 -24.10 -29.57 -6.25
CA SER A 240 -24.99 -30.69 -6.59
C SER A 240 -25.24 -30.92 -8.08
N LEU A 241 -24.93 -29.94 -8.95
CA LEU A 241 -25.28 -30.02 -10.37
C LEU A 241 -24.43 -29.09 -11.22
N LEU A 242 -24.45 -29.35 -12.53
CA LEU A 242 -23.85 -28.53 -13.55
C LEU A 242 -24.95 -28.12 -14.55
N VAL A 243 -25.13 -26.81 -14.77
CA VAL A 243 -26.11 -26.27 -15.73
C VAL A 243 -25.38 -25.57 -16.85
N SER A 244 -25.72 -25.89 -18.09
CA SER A 244 -25.37 -25.05 -19.24
C SER A 244 -26.61 -24.44 -19.86
N SER A 245 -26.53 -23.16 -20.21
CA SER A 245 -27.53 -22.47 -21.03
C SER A 245 -27.20 -22.53 -22.53
N VAL A 246 -26.11 -23.20 -22.89
CA VAL A 246 -25.68 -23.48 -24.26
C VAL A 246 -25.50 -25.00 -24.48
N PRO A 247 -25.61 -25.50 -25.72
CA PRO A 247 -25.36 -26.91 -26.00
C PRO A 247 -23.96 -27.37 -25.60
N PHE A 248 -23.83 -28.61 -25.13
CA PHE A 248 -22.55 -29.29 -24.95
C PHE A 248 -22.17 -30.04 -26.22
N HIS A 249 -21.13 -29.59 -26.90
CA HIS A 249 -20.53 -30.29 -28.03
C HIS A 249 -19.37 -31.15 -27.54
N THR A 250 -19.48 -32.46 -27.69
CA THR A 250 -18.33 -33.36 -27.55
C THR A 250 -17.51 -33.35 -28.85
N ALA A 251 -16.26 -33.78 -28.80
CA ALA A 251 -15.51 -34.07 -30.02
C ALA A 251 -16.19 -35.19 -30.84
N ASP A 252 -15.85 -35.28 -32.12
CA ASP A 252 -16.21 -36.42 -32.96
C ASP A 252 -15.78 -37.71 -32.25
N SER A 253 -16.74 -38.60 -32.03
CA SER A 253 -16.58 -39.77 -31.16
C SER A 253 -16.95 -41.05 -31.89
N THR A 254 -16.52 -42.19 -31.33
CA THR A 254 -16.77 -43.51 -31.92
C THR A 254 -17.28 -44.46 -30.86
N ALA A 255 -17.68 -45.68 -31.25
CA ALA A 255 -18.03 -46.69 -30.27
C ALA A 255 -16.84 -47.04 -29.33
N ALA A 256 -15.60 -47.03 -29.83
CA ALA A 256 -14.44 -47.32 -28.99
C ALA A 256 -14.14 -46.21 -27.98
N LEU A 257 -14.53 -44.96 -28.31
CA LEU A 257 -14.28 -43.75 -27.52
C LEU A 257 -15.51 -42.83 -27.62
N PRO A 258 -16.57 -43.09 -26.84
CA PRO A 258 -17.78 -42.28 -26.86
C PRO A 258 -17.55 -40.89 -26.24
N GLY A 259 -18.27 -39.88 -26.74
CA GLY A 259 -18.13 -38.49 -26.30
C GLY A 259 -18.63 -38.24 -24.88
N TYR A 260 -19.70 -38.91 -24.48
CA TYR A 260 -20.16 -38.95 -23.08
C TYR A 260 -19.82 -40.31 -22.49
N THR A 261 -19.02 -40.33 -21.44
CA THR A 261 -18.52 -41.57 -20.84
C THR A 261 -18.43 -41.48 -19.32
N PHE A 262 -18.04 -42.57 -18.67
CA PHE A 262 -17.92 -42.67 -17.22
C PHE A 262 -16.43 -42.70 -16.82
N ALA A 263 -16.09 -42.06 -15.70
CA ALA A 263 -14.68 -41.85 -15.30
C ALA A 263 -13.84 -43.14 -15.24
N ASN A 264 -14.45 -44.26 -14.83
CA ASN A 264 -13.78 -45.56 -14.72
C ASN A 264 -14.17 -46.56 -15.82
N ASP A 265 -14.98 -46.12 -16.79
CA ASP A 265 -15.41 -46.92 -17.94
C ASP A 265 -15.46 -46.03 -19.19
N PRO A 266 -14.28 -45.66 -19.74
CA PRO A 266 -14.16 -44.69 -20.84
C PRO A 266 -14.67 -45.23 -22.19
N ASN A 267 -15.05 -46.51 -22.26
CA ASN A 267 -15.47 -47.17 -23.50
C ASN A 267 -16.97 -47.52 -23.51
N THR A 268 -17.69 -47.17 -22.46
CA THR A 268 -19.17 -47.21 -22.39
C THR A 268 -19.70 -45.79 -22.39
N GLY A 269 -20.76 -45.52 -23.16
CA GLY A 269 -21.21 -44.14 -23.31
C GLY A 269 -22.16 -43.84 -24.47
N ILE A 270 -22.28 -42.54 -24.77
CA ILE A 270 -23.10 -42.00 -25.87
C ILE A 270 -22.17 -41.30 -26.89
N PHE A 271 -22.42 -41.54 -28.17
CA PHE A 271 -21.64 -40.99 -29.28
C PHE A 271 -22.53 -40.76 -30.51
N GLN A 272 -22.00 -40.10 -31.54
CA GLN A 272 -22.65 -39.97 -32.85
C GLN A 272 -22.17 -41.12 -33.74
N LYS A 273 -23.09 -41.89 -34.35
CA LYS A 273 -22.74 -43.11 -35.08
C LYS A 273 -21.86 -42.84 -36.30
N VAL A 274 -22.21 -41.81 -37.07
CA VAL A 274 -21.46 -41.32 -38.22
C VAL A 274 -21.33 -39.81 -38.09
N ALA A 275 -20.11 -39.28 -38.24
CA ALA A 275 -19.87 -37.85 -38.12
C ALA A 275 -20.79 -37.04 -39.05
N GLY A 276 -21.54 -36.10 -38.48
CA GLY A 276 -22.46 -35.22 -39.21
C GLY A 276 -23.83 -35.81 -39.54
N ASP A 277 -24.19 -36.98 -39.02
CA ASP A 277 -25.56 -37.52 -39.13
C ASP A 277 -26.49 -37.06 -37.98
N ASP A 278 -27.80 -37.23 -38.14
CA ASP A 278 -28.77 -36.99 -37.08
C ASP A 278 -29.01 -38.26 -36.24
N SER A 279 -27.93 -38.83 -35.68
CA SER A 279 -28.00 -40.04 -34.85
C SER A 279 -27.52 -39.85 -33.41
N ILE A 280 -28.11 -40.61 -32.49
CA ILE A 280 -27.61 -40.80 -31.12
C ILE A 280 -27.33 -42.29 -30.95
N ALA A 281 -26.08 -42.64 -30.70
CA ALA A 281 -25.63 -44.02 -30.54
C ALA A 281 -25.09 -44.28 -29.14
N PHE A 282 -25.19 -45.53 -28.71
CA PHE A 282 -24.70 -46.05 -27.45
C PHE A 282 -23.54 -47.00 -27.69
N SER A 283 -22.56 -46.96 -26.81
CA SER A 283 -21.45 -47.92 -26.76
C SER A 283 -21.42 -48.61 -25.40
N THR A 284 -21.04 -49.89 -25.39
CA THR A 284 -20.74 -50.67 -24.19
C THR A 284 -19.47 -51.47 -24.44
N GLY A 285 -18.48 -51.37 -23.55
CA GLY A 285 -17.24 -52.15 -23.72
C GLY A 285 -16.44 -51.79 -24.98
N GLY A 286 -16.57 -50.56 -25.49
CA GLY A 286 -15.92 -50.08 -26.71
C GLY A 286 -16.58 -50.56 -28.02
N SER A 287 -17.77 -51.16 -27.94
CA SER A 287 -18.52 -51.68 -29.09
C SER A 287 -19.89 -51.02 -29.20
N TYR A 288 -20.34 -50.79 -30.44
CA TYR A 288 -21.65 -50.22 -30.72
C TYR A 288 -22.76 -51.11 -30.15
N ALA A 289 -23.63 -50.51 -29.31
CA ALA A 289 -24.73 -51.18 -28.64
C ALA A 289 -26.10 -50.87 -29.25
N GLY A 290 -26.23 -49.74 -29.96
CA GLY A 290 -27.47 -49.35 -30.66
C GLY A 290 -27.55 -47.86 -30.95
N SER A 291 -28.54 -47.42 -31.75
CA SER A 291 -28.78 -45.99 -32.02
C SER A 291 -30.25 -45.64 -32.28
N PHE A 292 -30.56 -44.36 -32.11
CA PHE A 292 -31.77 -43.71 -32.63
C PHE A 292 -31.38 -42.87 -33.85
N GLU A 293 -32.18 -42.94 -34.92
CA GLU A 293 -31.98 -42.21 -36.18
C GLU A 293 -33.30 -41.51 -36.59
N ASN A 294 -33.23 -40.50 -37.47
CA ASN A 294 -34.37 -39.68 -37.92
C ASN A 294 -35.53 -40.50 -38.55
N GLU A 295 -35.28 -41.76 -38.96
CA GLU A 295 -36.25 -42.66 -39.61
C GLU A 295 -36.92 -43.67 -38.64
N GLY A 296 -36.67 -43.56 -37.33
CA GLY A 296 -37.26 -44.38 -36.26
C GLY A 296 -36.23 -45.12 -35.40
N PHE A 297 -36.71 -45.83 -34.37
CA PHE A 297 -35.88 -46.72 -33.55
C PHE A 297 -35.44 -47.93 -34.40
N LEU A 298 -34.30 -47.81 -35.07
CA LEU A 298 -33.78 -48.77 -36.03
C LEU A 298 -32.37 -49.22 -35.65
N THR A 299 -32.22 -49.96 -34.55
CA THR A 299 -31.32 -51.13 -34.50
C THR A 299 -31.82 -52.18 -33.50
N ASN A 300 -32.87 -52.89 -33.89
CA ASN A 300 -32.72 -54.33 -33.90
C ASN A 300 -32.69 -54.83 -35.34
N ARG A 301 -31.81 -54.22 -36.14
CA ARG A 301 -31.29 -54.94 -37.29
C ARG A 301 -30.35 -55.98 -36.67
N VAL A 302 -30.89 -57.17 -36.40
CA VAL A 302 -30.08 -58.38 -36.26
C VAL A 302 -29.31 -58.51 -37.57
N THR A 303 -28.20 -57.79 -37.66
CA THR A 303 -27.20 -58.02 -38.68
C THR A 303 -26.66 -59.40 -38.35
N ALA A 304 -26.72 -60.33 -39.30
CA ALA A 304 -26.29 -61.71 -39.09
C ALA A 304 -24.96 -61.72 -38.31
N GLY A 305 -25.00 -62.23 -37.07
CA GLY A 305 -23.84 -62.37 -36.19
C GLY A 305 -23.52 -61.24 -35.19
N ARG A 306 -24.28 -60.13 -35.08
CA ARG A 306 -24.00 -59.08 -34.06
C ARG A 306 -25.20 -58.42 -33.37
N GLY A 307 -26.39 -58.99 -33.50
CA GLY A 307 -27.56 -58.62 -32.69
C GLY A 307 -28.09 -59.86 -31.98
N GLU A 308 -27.37 -60.36 -30.98
CA GLU A 308 -27.91 -61.42 -30.14
C GLU A 308 -28.80 -60.75 -29.10
N PHE A 309 -30.08 -61.07 -29.12
CA PHE A 309 -30.85 -60.87 -27.90
C PHE A 309 -30.26 -61.83 -26.87
N TYR A 310 -29.55 -61.30 -25.87
CA TYR A 310 -29.02 -62.11 -24.78
C TYR A 310 -30.13 -62.81 -23.95
N GLU A 311 -31.41 -62.46 -24.20
CA GLU A 311 -32.64 -63.08 -23.69
C GLU A 311 -33.74 -63.06 -24.78
N GLN A 312 -34.78 -63.89 -24.70
CA GLN A 312 -35.84 -63.99 -25.73
C GLN A 312 -36.38 -62.60 -26.19
N LEU A 313 -36.70 -62.44 -27.48
CA LEU A 313 -37.45 -61.29 -27.99
C LEU A 313 -38.87 -61.30 -27.40
N LEU A 314 -39.06 -60.55 -26.31
CA LEU A 314 -40.37 -60.35 -25.70
C LEU A 314 -41.17 -59.33 -26.51
N ILE A 315 -42.17 -59.82 -27.24
CA ILE A 315 -43.17 -58.98 -27.90
C ILE A 315 -44.49 -59.15 -27.17
N GLY A 316 -45.22 -58.06 -26.96
CA GLY A 316 -46.58 -58.12 -26.39
C GLY A 316 -47.49 -59.06 -27.22
N PRO A 317 -48.64 -59.48 -26.69
CA PRO A 317 -49.47 -60.47 -27.36
C PRO A 317 -50.05 -59.97 -28.70
N GLY A 318 -50.19 -58.64 -28.86
CA GLY A 318 -50.82 -58.06 -30.04
C GLY A 318 -52.28 -58.42 -30.13
N THR A 319 -52.94 -57.95 -31.18
CA THR A 319 -54.35 -58.24 -31.42
C THR A 319 -54.59 -58.60 -32.87
N ALA A 320 -55.80 -59.05 -33.13
CA ALA A 320 -56.35 -59.26 -34.46
C ALA A 320 -56.21 -58.04 -35.39
N ALA A 321 -56.38 -56.82 -34.86
CA ALA A 321 -56.33 -55.58 -35.64
C ALA A 321 -54.91 -54.98 -35.69
N ASN A 322 -54.10 -55.27 -34.67
CA ASN A 322 -52.73 -54.77 -34.53
C ASN A 322 -51.82 -55.93 -34.12
N PRO A 323 -51.33 -56.73 -35.09
CA PRO A 323 -50.40 -57.81 -34.80
C PRO A 323 -49.07 -57.29 -34.22
N SER A 324 -48.42 -58.13 -33.42
CA SER A 324 -47.18 -57.80 -32.73
C SER A 324 -45.96 -57.74 -33.65
N VAL A 325 -45.93 -58.62 -34.65
CA VAL A 325 -44.97 -58.57 -35.76
C VAL A 325 -45.74 -58.07 -36.95
N VAL A 326 -45.37 -56.93 -37.52
CA VAL A 326 -46.14 -56.23 -38.56
C VAL A 326 -45.23 -55.63 -39.61
N PHE A 327 -45.74 -55.43 -40.82
CA PHE A 327 -45.01 -54.74 -41.89
C PHE A 327 -45.40 -53.26 -41.92
N LYS A 328 -44.42 -52.35 -42.08
CA LYS A 328 -44.58 -50.88 -41.94
C LYS A 328 -45.74 -50.27 -42.75
N ASN A 329 -46.14 -50.91 -43.86
CA ASN A 329 -47.21 -50.46 -44.75
C ASN A 329 -48.42 -51.42 -44.84
N ALA A 330 -48.49 -52.42 -43.96
CA ALA A 330 -49.60 -53.37 -43.89
C ALA A 330 -49.88 -53.71 -42.41
N LEU A 331 -50.51 -52.77 -41.71
CA LEU A 331 -50.67 -52.83 -40.24
C LEU A 331 -51.59 -53.97 -39.76
N ASP A 332 -52.32 -54.58 -40.68
CA ASP A 332 -53.23 -55.69 -40.47
C ASP A 332 -52.64 -57.04 -40.92
N THR A 333 -51.34 -57.06 -41.26
CA THR A 333 -50.63 -58.22 -41.78
C THR A 333 -49.45 -58.53 -40.88
N GLY A 334 -49.44 -59.71 -40.27
CA GLY A 334 -48.49 -60.00 -39.20
C GLY A 334 -48.72 -61.26 -38.39
N ILE A 335 -48.06 -61.34 -37.24
CA ILE A 335 -48.18 -62.44 -36.27
C ILE A 335 -48.58 -61.87 -34.92
N TYR A 336 -49.53 -62.52 -34.25
CA TYR A 336 -49.94 -62.17 -32.89
C TYR A 336 -50.21 -63.42 -32.04
N LEU A 337 -50.08 -63.27 -30.73
CA LEU A 337 -50.42 -64.27 -29.73
C LEU A 337 -51.92 -64.20 -29.47
N PHE A 338 -52.66 -65.22 -29.89
CA PHE A 338 -54.11 -65.28 -29.69
C PHE A 338 -54.48 -65.67 -28.25
N SER A 339 -53.73 -66.60 -27.68
CA SER A 339 -53.82 -67.07 -26.31
C SER A 339 -52.50 -67.71 -25.90
N THR A 340 -52.38 -68.19 -24.66
CA THR A 340 -51.21 -68.97 -24.24
C THR A 340 -50.95 -70.11 -25.23
N SER A 341 -49.69 -70.24 -25.67
CA SER A 341 -49.22 -71.25 -26.62
C SER A 341 -49.93 -71.29 -27.99
N THR A 342 -50.61 -70.21 -28.38
CA THR A 342 -51.32 -70.14 -29.66
C THR A 342 -50.99 -68.86 -30.41
N ILE A 343 -50.41 -69.01 -31.60
CA ILE A 343 -50.11 -67.91 -32.51
C ILE A 343 -51.06 -67.92 -33.70
N ARG A 344 -51.32 -66.74 -34.25
CA ARG A 344 -52.09 -66.57 -35.48
C ARG A 344 -51.36 -65.66 -36.43
N PHE A 345 -51.46 -66.00 -37.71
CA PHE A 345 -51.04 -65.16 -38.81
C PHE A 345 -52.24 -64.32 -39.24
N ARG A 346 -52.00 -63.05 -39.52
CA ARG A 346 -52.95 -62.12 -40.12
C ARG A 346 -52.42 -61.71 -41.49
N ALA A 347 -53.28 -61.65 -42.49
CA ALA A 347 -52.96 -61.09 -43.80
C ALA A 347 -54.13 -60.24 -44.26
N GLY A 348 -53.92 -58.96 -44.55
CA GLY A 348 -54.97 -58.05 -45.00
C GLY A 348 -56.21 -58.05 -44.10
N GLY A 349 -56.02 -58.17 -42.78
CA GLY A 349 -57.16 -58.18 -41.86
C GLY A 349 -57.97 -59.48 -41.88
N VAL A 350 -57.44 -60.61 -42.36
CA VAL A 350 -58.02 -61.96 -42.17
C VAL A 350 -57.04 -62.93 -41.49
N THR A 351 -57.53 -64.01 -40.86
CA THR A 351 -56.70 -65.01 -40.16
C THR A 351 -56.55 -66.28 -41.01
N PRO A 352 -55.53 -66.40 -41.87
CA PRO A 352 -55.38 -67.59 -42.70
C PRO A 352 -54.88 -68.83 -41.96
N LEU A 353 -54.09 -68.63 -40.90
CA LEU A 353 -53.36 -69.72 -40.24
C LEU A 353 -53.39 -69.55 -38.72
N HIS A 354 -53.76 -70.62 -38.04
CA HIS A 354 -53.73 -70.76 -36.58
C HIS A 354 -52.82 -71.92 -36.23
N ILE A 355 -51.89 -71.69 -35.31
CA ILE A 355 -50.96 -72.70 -34.81
C ILE A 355 -51.07 -72.72 -33.29
N ALA A 356 -51.49 -73.86 -32.75
CA ALA A 356 -51.46 -74.17 -31.33
C ALA A 356 -50.51 -75.35 -31.08
N SER A 357 -50.24 -75.67 -29.82
CA SER A 357 -49.32 -76.74 -29.42
C SER A 357 -49.68 -78.14 -29.94
N ASN A 358 -50.93 -78.36 -30.37
CA ASN A 358 -51.44 -79.65 -30.81
C ASN A 358 -52.17 -79.62 -32.17
N VAL A 359 -52.32 -78.45 -32.80
CA VAL A 359 -53.06 -78.35 -34.07
C VAL A 359 -52.56 -77.18 -34.91
N VAL A 360 -52.49 -77.43 -36.22
CA VAL A 360 -52.41 -76.39 -37.25
C VAL A 360 -53.75 -76.35 -37.96
N ARG A 361 -54.43 -75.20 -37.95
CA ARG A 361 -55.68 -74.97 -38.68
C ARG A 361 -55.45 -73.96 -39.79
N VAL A 362 -55.82 -74.34 -41.01
CA VAL A 362 -55.84 -73.46 -42.17
C VAL A 362 -57.30 -73.11 -42.46
N PHE A 363 -57.61 -71.81 -42.53
CA PHE A 363 -58.99 -71.33 -42.72
C PHE A 363 -59.33 -71.07 -44.19
N PHE A 364 -58.35 -71.24 -45.08
CA PHE A 364 -58.49 -71.09 -46.52
C PHE A 364 -57.98 -72.35 -47.24
N PRO A 365 -58.40 -72.60 -48.49
CA PRO A 365 -57.86 -73.67 -49.29
C PRO A 365 -56.33 -73.60 -49.39
N ILE A 366 -55.68 -74.76 -49.29
CA ILE A 366 -54.26 -74.89 -49.59
C ILE A 366 -54.16 -75.24 -51.08
N ASN A 367 -53.59 -74.33 -51.87
CA ASN A 367 -53.23 -74.61 -53.26
C ASN A 367 -51.90 -75.34 -53.27
N LEU A 368 -51.91 -76.57 -53.74
CA LEU A 368 -50.73 -77.42 -53.83
C LEU A 368 -50.28 -77.52 -55.30
N PRO A 369 -48.96 -77.59 -55.57
CA PRO A 369 -48.46 -77.81 -56.91
C PRO A 369 -48.87 -79.19 -57.43
N ASP A 370 -48.89 -79.36 -58.76
CA ASP A 370 -49.19 -80.64 -59.39
C ASP A 370 -48.22 -81.72 -58.91
N ALA A 371 -48.77 -82.78 -58.33
CA ALA A 371 -48.01 -83.91 -57.83
C ALA A 371 -47.52 -84.83 -58.96
N THR A 372 -46.37 -85.46 -58.74
CA THR A 372 -45.95 -86.64 -59.51
C THR A 372 -45.89 -87.85 -58.60
N ALA A 373 -45.87 -89.06 -59.17
CA ALA A 373 -45.78 -90.29 -58.39
C ALA A 373 -44.49 -90.39 -57.55
N SER A 374 -43.43 -89.68 -57.94
CA SER A 374 -42.16 -89.59 -57.20
C SER A 374 -42.05 -88.34 -56.32
N ALA A 375 -43.03 -87.44 -56.35
CA ALA A 375 -43.06 -86.20 -55.57
C ALA A 375 -44.52 -85.80 -55.32
N PRO A 376 -45.19 -86.42 -54.32
CA PRO A 376 -46.55 -86.08 -53.98
C PRO A 376 -46.62 -84.69 -53.35
N SER A 377 -47.76 -84.01 -53.50
CA SER A 377 -47.97 -82.66 -52.98
C SER A 377 -48.22 -82.63 -51.46
N ILE A 378 -48.52 -83.79 -50.87
CA ILE A 378 -48.59 -84.05 -49.43
C ILE A 378 -47.77 -85.33 -49.22
N ALA A 379 -46.96 -85.38 -48.17
CA ALA A 379 -46.22 -86.59 -47.81
C ALA A 379 -46.36 -86.83 -46.31
N MET A 380 -46.50 -88.09 -45.91
CA MET A 380 -46.57 -88.48 -44.50
C MET A 380 -45.17 -88.76 -43.97
N THR A 381 -44.92 -88.51 -42.68
CA THR A 381 -43.57 -88.66 -42.09
C THR A 381 -43.01 -90.08 -42.18
N SER A 382 -43.89 -91.08 -42.32
CA SER A 382 -43.53 -92.49 -42.48
C SER A 382 -43.23 -92.90 -43.92
N ASP A 383 -43.57 -92.09 -44.93
CA ASP A 383 -43.33 -92.40 -46.35
C ASP A 383 -43.42 -91.12 -47.22
N GLY A 384 -42.32 -90.78 -47.90
CA GLY A 384 -42.20 -89.60 -48.74
C GLY A 384 -42.92 -89.67 -50.09
N ASN A 385 -43.43 -90.85 -50.48
CA ASN A 385 -44.04 -91.08 -51.79
C ASN A 385 -45.55 -91.29 -51.75
N THR A 386 -46.17 -91.28 -50.56
CA THR A 386 -47.62 -91.41 -50.40
C THR A 386 -48.21 -90.14 -49.80
N GLY A 387 -49.06 -89.48 -50.61
CA GLY A 387 -49.93 -88.37 -50.23
C GLY A 387 -51.38 -88.78 -50.16
#